data_AF-A0AA86I2V6-F1
#
_entry.id   AF-A0AA86I2V6-F1
#
_cell.length_a   1.000
_cell.length_b   1.000
_cell.length_c   1.000
_cell.angle_alpha   90.00
_cell.angle_beta   90.00
_cell.angle_gamma   90.00
#
_symmetry.space_group_name_H-M   'P 1'
#
loop_
_entity.id
_entity.type
_entity.pdbx_description
1 polymer ?
#
loop_
_entity_poly.entity_id
_entity_poly.type
_entity_poly.pdbx_seq_one_letter_code
_entity_poly.pdbx_strand_id
1 'polypeptide(L)'
;MPHFLIFALIFAFQYFLSTRASVYWGAIIPGAYLAYCGWIFTTHQVNHPIKVVLLMLLGLAMFLLEWEKGRESFKKKQQNELNKMKTQDI
;
A
#
# COMPACT_ATOMS: atom_id res chain seq x y z
N MET A 1 3.33 -5.94 27.73
CA MET A 1 2.50 -5.99 26.50
C MET A 1 3.41 -5.72 25.28
N PRO A 2 4.20 -6.71 24.81
CA PRO A 2 5.30 -6.51 23.85
C PRO A 2 4.85 -6.32 22.39
N HIS A 3 3.55 -6.26 22.12
CA HIS A 3 2.97 -6.28 20.77
C HIS A 3 3.31 -5.00 19.96
N PHE A 4 3.51 -3.87 20.63
CA PHE A 4 3.81 -2.59 19.97
C PHE A 4 5.18 -2.54 19.29
N LEU A 5 6.18 -3.24 19.83
CA LEU A 5 7.52 -3.29 19.25
C LEU A 5 7.53 -4.06 17.92
N ILE A 6 6.69 -5.08 17.81
CA ILE A 6 6.56 -5.88 16.58
C ILE A 6 5.93 -5.03 15.47
N PHE A 7 4.89 -4.25 15.80
CA PHE A 7 4.28 -3.32 14.85
C PHE A 7 5.24 -2.22 14.40
N ALA A 8 6.03 -1.65 15.32
CA ALA A 8 7.01 -0.62 14.99
C ALA A 8 8.13 -1.17 14.08
N LEU A 9 8.59 -2.41 14.32
CA LEU A 9 9.59 -3.06 13.49
C LEU A 9 9.04 -3.36 12.08
N ILE A 10 7.80 -3.83 11.99
CA ILE A 10 7.09 -4.05 10.72
C ILE A 10 6.94 -2.73 9.97
N PHE A 11 6.59 -1.63 10.64
CA PHE A 11 6.49 -0.28 10.05
C PHE A 11 7.85 0.30 9.62
N ALA A 12 8.92 0.02 10.36
CA ALA A 12 10.26 0.47 10.00
C ALA A 12 10.78 -0.27 8.77
N PHE A 13 10.60 -1.61 8.74
CA PHE A 13 10.80 -2.40 7.53
C PHE A 13 9.90 -1.90 6.40
N GLN A 14 8.67 -1.48 6.75
CA GLN A 14 7.69 -1.00 5.79
C GLN A 14 8.21 0.18 4.97
N TYR A 15 8.71 1.15 5.71
CA TYR A 15 9.25 2.38 5.16
C TYR A 15 10.55 2.12 4.40
N PHE A 16 11.40 1.25 4.95
CA PHE A 16 12.76 1.03 4.44
C PHE A 16 12.82 0.35 3.08
N LEU A 17 11.94 -0.63 2.76
CA LEU A 17 11.88 -1.15 1.38
C LEU A 17 10.84 -0.52 0.43
N SER A 18 9.94 0.35 0.91
CA SER A 18 9.17 1.25 0.04
C SER A 18 10.08 2.24 -0.72
N THR A 19 11.17 2.67 -0.07
CA THR A 19 12.18 3.56 -0.68
C THR A 19 13.02 2.88 -1.78
N ARG A 20 13.01 1.55 -1.91
CA ARG A 20 13.99 0.76 -2.70
C ARG A 20 13.43 0.03 -3.93
N ALA A 21 12.32 0.50 -4.52
CA ALA A 21 11.96 0.21 -5.92
C ALA A 21 11.14 -1.08 -6.26
N SER A 22 10.39 -1.68 -5.34
CA SER A 22 9.63 -2.92 -5.64
C SER A 22 8.09 -2.77 -5.55
N VAL A 23 7.40 -3.24 -6.59
CA VAL A 23 5.92 -3.36 -6.72
C VAL A 23 5.26 -3.94 -5.47
N TYR A 24 5.96 -4.84 -4.78
CA TYR A 24 5.50 -5.54 -3.59
C TYR A 24 5.28 -4.62 -2.38
N TRP A 25 5.88 -3.43 -2.35
CA TRP A 25 5.75 -2.49 -1.24
C TRP A 25 4.41 -1.77 -1.18
N GLY A 26 3.88 -1.39 -2.33
CA GLY A 26 2.54 -0.82 -2.38
C GLY A 26 1.43 -1.87 -2.23
N ALA A 27 1.75 -3.16 -2.43
CA ALA A 27 0.83 -4.27 -2.18
C ALA A 27 0.66 -4.62 -0.68
N ILE A 28 1.60 -4.19 0.18
CA ILE A 28 1.45 -4.41 1.62
C ILE A 28 0.34 -3.54 2.22
N ILE A 29 0.08 -2.34 1.70
CA ILE A 29 -1.03 -1.51 2.19
C ILE A 29 -2.40 -2.22 2.01
N PRO A 30 -2.75 -2.74 0.81
CA PRO A 30 -3.94 -3.56 0.65
C PRO A 30 -3.87 -4.89 1.43
N GLY A 31 -2.68 -5.48 1.60
CA GLY A 31 -2.49 -6.68 2.43
C GLY A 31 -2.79 -6.46 3.92
N ALA A 32 -2.28 -5.38 4.50
CA ALA A 32 -2.53 -4.98 5.89
C ALA A 32 -4.01 -4.60 6.09
N TYR A 33 -4.61 -3.95 5.09
CA TYR A 33 -6.04 -3.65 5.08
C TYR A 33 -6.90 -4.92 5.12
N LEU A 34 -6.57 -5.94 4.31
CA LEU A 34 -7.25 -7.23 4.32
C LEU A 34 -7.13 -7.94 5.69
N ALA A 35 -5.93 -7.93 6.28
CA ALA A 35 -5.71 -8.51 7.61
C ALA A 35 -6.53 -7.80 8.70
N TYR A 36 -6.58 -6.47 8.67
CA TYR A 36 -7.37 -5.66 9.60
C TYR A 36 -8.87 -5.94 9.47
N CYS A 37 -9.36 -6.07 8.23
CA CYS A 37 -10.75 -6.43 7.99
C CYS A 37 -11.08 -7.86 8.43
N GLY A 38 -10.18 -8.82 8.22
CA GLY A 38 -10.33 -10.19 8.74
C GLY A 38 -10.41 -10.20 10.27
N TRP A 39 -9.59 -9.39 10.94
CA TRP A 39 -9.63 -9.25 12.40
C TRP A 39 -10.96 -8.67 12.90
N ILE A 40 -11.46 -7.60 12.27
CA ILE A 40 -12.77 -7.01 12.61
C ILE A 40 -13.90 -8.03 12.46
N PHE A 41 -13.88 -8.83 11.38
CA PHE A 41 -14.90 -9.86 11.13
C PHE A 41 -14.92 -10.97 12.19
N THR A 42 -13.75 -11.32 12.74
CA THR A 42 -13.65 -12.36 13.77
C THR A 42 -13.93 -11.84 15.19
N THR A 43 -13.62 -10.58 15.48
CA THR A 43 -13.70 -10.00 16.83
C THR A 43 -15.03 -9.30 17.12
N HIS A 44 -15.62 -8.66 16.11
CA HIS A 44 -16.90 -7.97 16.25
C HIS A 44 -18.02 -8.79 15.62
N GLN A 45 -19.07 -9.10 16.39
CA GLN A 45 -20.35 -9.54 15.82
C GLN A 45 -20.93 -8.36 15.03
N VAL A 46 -20.70 -8.36 13.73
CA VAL A 46 -21.09 -7.27 12.85
C VAL A 46 -22.60 -7.32 12.65
N ASN A 47 -23.34 -6.40 13.29
CA ASN A 47 -24.80 -6.30 13.19
C ASN A 47 -25.31 -6.10 11.75
N HIS A 48 -24.49 -5.49 10.89
CA HIS A 48 -24.80 -5.27 9.46
C HIS A 48 -23.60 -5.62 8.58
N PRO A 49 -23.39 -6.92 8.26
CA PRO A 49 -22.21 -7.37 7.51
C PRO A 49 -22.13 -6.74 6.11
N ILE A 50 -23.28 -6.50 5.47
CA ILE A 50 -23.35 -5.89 4.12
C ILE A 50 -22.78 -4.46 4.13
N LYS A 51 -23.12 -3.62 5.11
CA LYS A 51 -22.60 -2.24 5.19
C LYS A 51 -21.09 -2.23 5.40
N VAL A 52 -20.57 -3.15 6.22
CA VAL A 52 -19.13 -3.25 6.49
C VAL A 52 -18.36 -3.73 5.26
N VAL A 53 -18.88 -4.73 4.52
CA VAL A 53 -18.26 -5.18 3.27
C VAL A 53 -18.26 -4.07 2.22
N LEU A 54 -19.34 -3.28 2.13
CA LEU A 54 -19.42 -2.17 1.17
C LEU A 54 -18.38 -1.07 1.47
N LEU A 55 -18.27 -0.67 2.74
CA LEU A 55 -17.23 0.27 3.21
C LEU A 55 -15.83 -0.29 3.00
N MET A 56 -15.66 -1.61 3.19
CA MET A 56 -14.40 -2.30 2.99
C MET A 56 -13.95 -2.25 1.51
N LEU A 57 -14.87 -2.54 0.59
CA LEU A 57 -14.61 -2.46 -0.84
C LEU A 57 -14.27 -1.04 -1.29
N LEU A 58 -14.96 -0.03 -0.77
CA LEU A 58 -14.67 1.38 -1.04
C LEU A 58 -13.27 1.79 -0.56
N GLY A 59 -12.89 1.39 0.67
CA GLY A 59 -11.57 1.65 1.20
C GLY A 59 -10.47 0.99 0.36
N LEU A 60 -10.68 -0.27 -0.02
CA LEU A 60 -9.73 -1.02 -0.85
C LEU A 60 -9.57 -0.42 -2.25
N ALA A 61 -10.67 0.04 -2.87
CA ALA A 61 -10.64 0.73 -4.16
C ALA A 61 -9.85 2.05 -4.10
N MET A 62 -10.01 2.84 -3.04
CA MET A 62 -9.24 4.07 -2.82
C MET A 62 -7.74 3.77 -2.68
N PHE A 63 -7.38 2.74 -1.91
CA PHE A 63 -5.99 2.33 -1.74
C PHE A 63 -5.34 1.87 -3.05
N LEU A 64 -6.08 1.12 -3.88
CA LEU A 64 -5.59 0.70 -5.19
C LEU A 64 -5.37 1.90 -6.13
N LEU A 65 -6.29 2.88 -6.13
CA LEU A 65 -6.17 4.09 -6.94
C LEU A 65 -4.96 4.94 -6.54
N GLU A 66 -4.71 5.13 -5.24
CA GLU A 66 -3.53 5.85 -4.76
C GLU A 66 -2.23 5.12 -5.14
N TRP A 67 -2.23 3.79 -5.03
CA TRP A 67 -1.08 2.98 -5.42
C TRP A 67 -0.78 3.09 -6.91
N GLU A 68 -1.81 2.99 -7.77
CA GLU A 68 -1.65 3.12 -9.22
C GLU A 68 -1.09 4.49 -9.61
N LYS A 69 -1.64 5.57 -9.03
CA LYS A 69 -1.13 6.94 -9.23
C LYS A 69 0.33 7.10 -8.78
N GLY A 70 0.68 6.54 -7.62
CA GLY A 70 2.06 6.56 -7.11
C GLY A 70 3.03 5.85 -8.06
N ARG A 71 2.61 4.74 -8.68
CA ARG A 71 3.39 3.99 -9.67
C ARG A 71 3.55 4.73 -10.98
N GLU A 72 2.50 5.38 -11.46
CA GLU A 72 2.54 6.19 -12.67
C GLU A 72 3.53 7.35 -12.53
N SER A 73 3.49 8.05 -11.39
CA SER A 73 4.44 9.13 -11.07
C SER A 73 5.89 8.64 -11.05
N PHE A 74 6.16 7.48 -10.43
CA PHE A 74 7.50 6.90 -10.40
C PHE A 74 7.99 6.49 -11.79
N LYS A 75 7.15 5.85 -12.61
CA LYS A 75 7.47 5.51 -14.00
C LYS A 75 7.78 6.76 -14.81
N LYS A 76 6.98 7.81 -14.66
CA LYS A 76 7.17 9.09 -15.36
C LYS A 76 8.50 9.73 -14.98
N LYS A 77 8.89 9.67 -13.70
CA LYS A 77 10.18 10.17 -13.22
C LYS A 77 11.36 9.39 -13.82
N GLN A 78 11.27 8.06 -13.87
CA GLN A 78 12.28 7.21 -14.52
C GLN A 78 12.42 7.50 -16.02
N GLN A 79 11.28 7.66 -16.72
CA GLN A 79 11.27 8.00 -18.14
C GLN A 79 11.96 9.34 -18.41
N ASN A 80 11.75 10.31 -17.52
CA ASN A 80 12.34 11.65 -17.66
C ASN A 80 13.86 11.64 -17.42
N GLU A 81 14.34 10.86 -16.44
CA GLU A 81 15.77 10.61 -16.22
C GLU A 81 16.41 9.93 -17.44
N LEU A 82 15.74 8.91 -18.01
CA LEU A 82 16.22 8.20 -19.21
C LEU A 82 16.30 9.12 -20.43
N ASN A 83 15.29 9.99 -20.62
CA ASN A 83 15.29 10.97 -21.71
C ASN A 83 16.42 12.00 -21.53
N LYS A 84 16.70 12.46 -20.30
CA LYS A 84 17.84 13.34 -20.02
C LYS A 84 19.17 12.70 -20.43
N MET A 85 19.39 11.45 -20.06
CA MET A 85 20.60 10.71 -20.44
C MET A 85 20.72 10.58 -21.96
N LYS A 86 19.63 10.23 -22.66
CA LYS A 86 19.61 10.17 -24.14
C LYS A 86 19.88 11.51 -24.83
N THR A 87 19.53 12.63 -24.21
CA THR A 87 19.72 13.96 -24.83
C THR A 87 21.13 14.50 -24.59
N GLN A 88 21.82 14.03 -23.55
CA GLN A 88 23.21 14.39 -23.25
C GLN A 88 24.24 13.53 -23.99
N ASP A 89 23.81 12.42 -24.57
CA ASP A 89 24.66 11.48 -25.33
C ASP A 89 24.74 11.81 -26.83
N ILE A 90 24.03 12.87 -27.29
CA ILE A 90 23.98 13.35 -28.68
C ILE A 90 24.84 14.61 -28.83
#